data_AF-D9TKY8-F1
#
_entry.id   AF-D9TKY8-F1
#
_cell.length_a   1.000
_cell.length_b   1.000
_cell.length_c   1.000
_cell.angle_alpha   90.00
_cell.angle_beta   90.00
_cell.angle_gamma   90.00
#
_symmetry.space_group_name_H-M   'P 1'
#
loop_
_entity.id
_entity.type
_entity.pdbx_description
1 polymer ?
#
loop_
_entity_poly.entity_id
_entity_poly.type
_entity_poly.pdbx_seq_one_letter_code
_entity_poly.pdbx_strand_id
1 'polypeptide(L)'
;MAKLSRKERHRLLLQRIKENPFITDEELASEFGCSVQTIRLDRAILDIKEVRERIKDMAKESISKLKTISPRDVVGEIIDIELENFAIATFEPELWMTFANSNMVKGQYIYAFAESVAMSVIDAKAALIGVANIKYKTPVFANDRLVARAELKKKRNNKYIVWVFIKRNNEEVFRGKFILVALNEEINSAQ
;
A
#
# COMPACT_ATOMS: atom_id res chain seq x y z
N MET A 1 35.87 8.55 -0.62
CA MET A 1 34.59 9.22 -0.94
C MET A 1 34.38 10.32 0.09
N ALA A 2 34.08 11.55 -0.33
CA ALA A 2 34.01 12.71 0.56
C ALA A 2 32.85 12.55 1.56
N LYS A 3 33.14 12.76 2.85
CA LYS A 3 32.18 12.67 3.95
C LYS A 3 31.19 13.84 3.80
N LEU A 4 29.94 13.56 3.47
CA LEU A 4 28.86 14.56 3.36
C LEU A 4 28.86 15.47 4.59
N SER A 5 28.80 16.78 4.37
CA SER A 5 28.70 17.73 5.48
C SER A 5 27.39 17.50 6.25
N ARG A 6 27.38 17.78 7.56
CA ARG A 6 26.17 17.59 8.39
C ARG A 6 24.97 18.36 7.82
N LYS A 7 25.20 19.58 7.33
CA LYS A 7 24.16 20.44 6.76
C LYS A 7 23.58 19.88 5.46
N GLU A 8 24.42 19.37 4.57
CA GLU A 8 23.95 18.71 3.35
C GLU A 8 23.24 17.40 3.66
N ARG A 9 23.75 16.60 4.60
CA ARG A 9 23.10 15.36 5.02
C ARG A 9 21.72 15.63 5.61
N HIS A 10 21.54 16.66 6.43
CA HIS A 10 20.23 17.05 6.95
C HIS A 10 19.25 17.44 5.83
N ARG A 11 19.71 18.25 4.86
CA ARG A 11 18.90 18.62 3.70
C ARG A 11 18.48 17.41 2.87
N LEU A 12 19.43 16.53 2.56
CA LEU A 12 19.18 15.32 1.79
C LEU A 12 18.28 14.34 2.56
N LEU A 13 18.45 14.22 3.88
CA LEU A 13 17.64 13.34 4.72
C LEU A 13 16.16 13.79 4.73
N LEU A 14 15.90 15.10 4.85
CA LEU A 14 14.54 15.65 4.71
C LEU A 14 13.94 15.37 3.33
N GLN A 15 14.72 15.60 2.27
CA GLN A 15 14.27 15.36 0.91
C GLN A 15 13.96 13.86 0.69
N ARG A 16 14.86 12.99 1.15
CA ARG A 16 14.75 11.55 0.93
C ARG A 16 13.57 10.93 1.67
N ILE A 17 13.32 11.38 2.90
CA ILE A 17 12.17 10.94 3.69
C ILE A 17 10.86 11.46 3.09
N LYS A 18 10.87 12.65 2.48
CA LYS A 18 9.71 13.17 1.73
C LYS A 18 9.42 12.36 0.47
N GLU A 19 10.46 11.90 -0.24
CA GLU A 19 10.33 11.09 -1.46
C GLU A 19 9.97 9.61 -1.16
N ASN A 20 10.54 9.04 -0.09
CA ASN A 20 10.26 7.68 0.36
C ASN A 20 10.10 7.64 1.88
N PRO A 21 8.89 7.85 2.41
CA PRO A 21 8.64 7.85 3.85
C PRO A 21 8.95 6.51 4.55
N PHE A 22 8.96 5.41 3.79
CA PHE A 22 9.23 4.05 4.27
C PHE A 22 10.71 3.72 4.42
N ILE A 23 11.61 4.60 3.96
CA ILE A 23 13.04 4.34 3.98
C ILE A 23 13.52 4.10 5.41
N THR A 24 14.25 3.00 5.61
CA THR A 24 14.74 2.62 6.93
C THR A 24 16.00 3.40 7.31
N ASP A 25 16.31 3.43 8.61
CA ASP A 25 17.54 4.09 9.06
C ASP A 25 18.78 3.35 8.55
N GLU A 26 18.68 2.02 8.34
CA GLU A 26 19.71 1.19 7.73
C GLU A 26 19.94 1.55 6.26
N GLU A 27 18.87 1.73 5.48
CA GLU A 27 18.96 2.15 4.07
C GLU A 27 19.55 3.56 3.95
N LEU A 28 19.08 4.51 4.76
CA LEU A 28 19.61 5.89 4.80
C LEU A 28 21.10 5.91 5.20
N ALA A 29 21.49 5.09 6.17
CA ALA A 29 22.87 4.99 6.63
C ALA A 29 23.79 4.45 5.52
N SER A 30 23.32 3.44 4.78
CA SER A 30 24.02 2.91 3.61
C SER A 30 24.14 3.95 2.49
N GLU A 31 23.05 4.66 2.17
CA GLU A 31 23.00 5.68 1.11
C GLU A 31 23.92 6.89 1.41
N PHE A 32 23.97 7.35 2.67
CA PHE A 32 24.80 8.49 3.07
C PHE A 32 26.21 8.11 3.56
N GLY A 33 26.56 6.82 3.57
CA GLY A 33 27.87 6.33 3.99
C GLY A 33 28.20 6.66 5.46
N CYS A 34 27.23 6.59 6.36
CA CYS A 34 27.41 6.87 7.79
C CYS A 34 26.84 5.75 8.68
N SER A 35 27.05 5.83 10.00
CA SER A 35 26.47 4.85 10.93
C SER A 35 24.98 5.10 11.14
N VAL A 36 24.22 4.04 11.42
CA VAL A 36 22.79 4.12 11.78
C VAL A 36 22.57 5.05 12.97
N GLN A 37 23.49 5.09 13.94
CA GLN A 37 23.42 6.01 15.09
C GLN A 37 23.49 7.49 14.65
N THR A 38 24.26 7.78 13.60
CA THR A 38 24.35 9.15 13.05
C THR A 38 23.02 9.58 12.44
N ILE A 39 22.35 8.69 11.69
CA ILE A 39 21.01 8.93 11.13
C ILE A 39 19.97 9.14 12.23
N ARG A 40 20.00 8.34 13.30
CA ARG A 40 19.09 8.49 14.44
C ARG A 40 19.27 9.84 15.15
N LEU A 41 20.52 10.26 15.36
CA LEU A 41 20.82 11.59 15.93
C LEU A 41 20.32 12.71 15.02
N ASP A 42 20.62 12.63 13.73
CA ASP A 42 20.21 13.65 12.76
C ASP A 42 18.68 13.76 12.65
N ARG A 43 17.97 12.62 12.66
CA ARG A 43 16.51 12.60 12.72
C ARG A 43 15.96 13.24 14.00
N ALA A 44 16.53 12.94 15.16
CA ALA A 44 16.10 13.51 16.43
C ALA A 44 16.25 15.04 16.45
N ILE A 45 17.32 15.57 15.83
CA ILE A 45 17.54 17.02 15.71
C ILE A 45 16.52 17.68 14.77
N LEU A 46 16.15 16.98 13.70
CA LEU A 46 15.21 17.48 12.69
C LEU A 46 13.74 17.16 13.05
N ASP A 47 13.48 16.63 14.25
CA ASP A 47 12.16 16.20 14.73
C ASP A 47 11.46 15.20 13.79
N ILE A 48 12.23 14.29 13.19
CA ILE A 48 11.72 13.30 12.24
C ILE A 48 11.41 11.98 12.96
N LYS A 49 10.11 11.67 12.99
CA LYS A 49 9.53 10.44 13.55
C LYS A 49 10.12 9.16 12.96
N GLU A 50 10.01 8.09 13.73
CA GLU A 50 10.44 6.75 13.31
C GLU A 50 9.59 6.20 12.17
N VAL A 51 10.17 5.33 11.35
CA VAL A 51 9.51 4.69 10.20
C VAL A 51 8.11 4.19 10.60
N ARG A 52 7.98 3.50 11.73
CA ARG A 52 6.69 2.99 12.23
C ARG A 52 5.67 4.09 12.52
N GLU A 53 6.09 5.20 13.09
CA GLU A 53 5.20 6.32 13.37
C GLU A 53 4.83 7.09 12.09
N ARG A 54 5.78 7.28 11.18
CA ARG A 54 5.52 7.87 9.86
C ARG A 54 4.50 7.06 9.08
N ILE A 55 4.61 5.73 9.11
CA ILE A 55 3.63 4.81 8.52
C ILE A 55 2.24 5.04 9.11
N LYS A 56 2.12 5.20 10.44
CA LYS A 56 0.83 5.45 11.10
C LYS A 56 0.22 6.79 10.70
N ASP A 57 1.01 7.85 10.62
CA ASP A 57 0.53 9.17 10.24
C ASP A 57 0.06 9.18 8.77
N MET A 58 0.81 8.54 7.87
CA MET A 58 0.42 8.38 6.48
C MET A 58 -0.84 7.53 6.31
N ALA A 59 -0.99 6.46 7.09
CA ALA A 59 -2.20 5.65 7.06
C ALA A 59 -3.44 6.51 7.42
N LYS A 60 -3.33 7.37 8.43
CA LYS A 60 -4.42 8.29 8.81
C LYS A 60 -4.76 9.29 7.71
N GLU A 61 -3.75 9.90 7.07
CA GLU A 61 -3.97 10.80 5.93
C GLU A 61 -4.50 10.08 4.68
N SER A 62 -4.12 8.82 4.49
CA SER A 62 -4.57 8.02 3.34
C SER A 62 -6.03 7.61 3.49
N ILE A 63 -6.45 7.24 4.70
CA ILE A 63 -7.84 6.90 5.04
C ILE A 63 -8.79 8.05 4.71
N SER A 64 -8.41 9.30 4.95
CA SER A 64 -9.27 10.46 4.66
C SER A 64 -9.42 10.77 3.17
N LYS A 65 -8.53 10.23 2.32
CA LYS A 65 -8.57 10.39 0.85
C LYS A 65 -9.46 9.35 0.16
N LEU A 66 -9.89 8.30 0.86
CA LEU A 66 -10.73 7.24 0.28
C LEU A 66 -12.10 7.80 -0.11
N LYS A 67 -12.56 7.41 -1.31
CA LYS A 67 -13.88 7.80 -1.85
C LYS A 67 -14.74 6.59 -2.18
N THR A 68 -14.18 5.63 -2.91
CA THR A 68 -14.92 4.46 -3.44
C THR A 68 -15.26 3.42 -2.38
N ILE A 69 -14.42 3.30 -1.36
CA ILE A 69 -14.57 2.31 -0.28
C ILE A 69 -14.52 3.01 1.07
N SER A 70 -15.44 2.66 1.96
CA SER A 70 -15.39 3.12 3.34
C SER A 70 -14.14 2.54 4.01
N PRO A 71 -13.44 3.29 4.88
CA PRO A 71 -12.31 2.77 5.64
C PRO A 71 -12.66 1.51 6.46
N ARG A 72 -13.93 1.33 6.83
CA ARG A 72 -14.41 0.16 7.59
C ARG A 72 -14.57 -1.10 6.74
N ASP A 73 -14.71 -0.94 5.43
CA ASP A 73 -14.95 -2.03 4.49
C ASP A 73 -13.64 -2.49 3.82
N VAL A 74 -12.53 -1.80 4.10
CA VAL A 74 -11.20 -2.17 3.63
C VAL A 74 -10.70 -3.39 4.40
N VAL A 75 -10.38 -4.46 3.67
CA VAL A 75 -9.58 -5.55 4.23
C VAL A 75 -8.12 -5.10 4.30
N GLY A 76 -7.49 -5.23 5.48
CA GLY A 76 -6.13 -4.77 5.73
C GLY A 76 -6.04 -3.29 6.08
N GLU A 77 -4.83 -2.74 6.02
CA GLU A 77 -4.54 -1.35 6.39
C GLU A 77 -3.95 -0.61 5.19
N ILE A 78 -4.60 0.47 4.74
CA ILE A 78 -4.04 1.37 3.72
C ILE A 78 -2.90 2.16 4.36
N ILE A 79 -1.72 2.07 3.76
CA ILE A 79 -0.50 2.72 4.23
C ILE A 79 -0.24 4.01 3.46
N ASP A 80 -0.45 3.97 2.15
CA ASP A 80 -0.26 5.11 1.26
C ASP A 80 -1.25 5.07 0.12
N ILE A 81 -1.66 6.25 -0.35
CA ILE A 81 -2.57 6.37 -1.48
C ILE A 81 -2.38 7.69 -2.21
N GLU A 82 -2.34 7.56 -3.53
CA GLU A 82 -2.49 8.64 -4.49
C GLU A 82 -3.64 8.27 -5.43
N LEU A 83 -4.78 8.95 -5.28
CA LEU A 83 -5.98 8.69 -6.08
C LEU A 83 -5.66 8.77 -7.58
N GLU A 84 -6.26 7.84 -8.33
CA GLU A 84 -6.03 7.63 -9.75
C GLU A 84 -4.59 7.29 -10.15
N ASN A 85 -3.70 6.99 -9.20
CA ASN A 85 -2.31 6.61 -9.48
C ASN A 85 -1.97 5.27 -8.83
N PHE A 86 -1.81 5.22 -7.50
CA PHE A 86 -1.47 4.00 -6.79
C PHE A 86 -2.02 3.95 -5.36
N ALA A 87 -2.07 2.75 -4.78
CA ALA A 87 -2.31 2.54 -3.37
C ALA A 87 -1.39 1.44 -2.82
N ILE A 88 -0.92 1.60 -1.60
CA ILE A 88 -0.13 0.62 -0.86
C ILE A 88 -0.90 0.24 0.40
N ALA A 89 -0.99 -1.06 0.67
CA ALA A 89 -1.66 -1.56 1.85
C ALA A 89 -0.93 -2.77 2.42
N THR A 90 -1.17 -3.04 3.71
CA THR A 90 -0.66 -4.23 4.39
C THR A 90 -1.78 -5.08 4.94
N PHE A 91 -1.55 -6.39 4.99
CA PHE A 91 -2.50 -7.34 5.57
C PHE A 91 -1.74 -8.49 6.20
N GLU A 92 -2.11 -8.86 7.42
CA GLU A 92 -1.55 -10.00 8.15
C GLU A 92 -2.70 -10.99 8.42
N PRO A 93 -2.81 -12.08 7.63
CA PRO A 93 -3.91 -13.01 7.77
C PRO A 93 -3.85 -13.77 9.11
N GLU A 94 -4.97 -13.83 9.80
CA GLU A 94 -5.09 -14.55 11.07
C GLU A 94 -5.35 -16.04 10.89
N LEU A 95 -5.16 -16.84 11.95
CA LEU A 95 -5.29 -18.30 11.89
C LEU A 95 -6.68 -18.78 11.44
N TRP A 96 -7.76 -18.08 11.82
CA TRP A 96 -9.13 -18.43 11.40
C TRP A 96 -9.39 -18.22 9.90
N MET A 97 -8.51 -17.49 9.22
CA MET A 97 -8.55 -17.30 7.77
C MET A 97 -7.93 -18.48 6.99
N THR A 98 -7.41 -19.49 7.69
CA THR A 98 -6.68 -20.61 7.09
C THR A 98 -7.52 -21.87 6.94
N PHE A 99 -7.04 -22.82 6.13
CA PHE A 99 -7.52 -24.20 6.16
C PHE A 99 -7.08 -24.86 7.47
N ALA A 100 -8.02 -25.52 8.15
CA ALA A 100 -7.81 -26.14 9.46
C ALA A 100 -6.62 -27.10 9.52
N ASN A 101 -6.25 -27.71 8.39
CA ASN A 101 -5.26 -28.78 8.33
C ASN A 101 -3.87 -28.33 7.86
N SER A 102 -3.69 -27.06 7.45
CA SER A 102 -2.44 -26.64 6.78
C SER A 102 -1.95 -25.23 7.09
N ASN A 103 -2.66 -24.46 7.92
CA ASN A 103 -2.36 -23.03 8.20
C ASN A 103 -2.24 -22.16 6.93
N MET A 104 -2.63 -22.69 5.77
CA MET A 104 -2.60 -21.98 4.50
C MET A 104 -3.83 -21.08 4.42
N VAL A 105 -3.63 -19.82 4.10
CA VAL A 105 -4.70 -18.81 3.99
C VAL A 105 -5.61 -19.16 2.83
N LYS A 106 -6.93 -19.14 3.09
CA LYS A 106 -7.92 -19.36 2.03
C LYS A 106 -7.85 -18.23 1.03
N GLY A 107 -7.85 -18.57 -0.27
CA GLY A 107 -7.66 -17.59 -1.35
C GLY A 107 -8.67 -16.43 -1.35
N GLN A 108 -9.86 -16.62 -0.77
CA GLN A 108 -10.88 -15.58 -0.61
C GLN A 108 -10.40 -14.36 0.18
N TYR A 109 -9.55 -14.53 1.20
CA TYR A 109 -9.05 -13.41 2.01
C TYR A 109 -7.99 -12.62 1.27
N ILE A 110 -7.12 -13.31 0.52
CA ILE A 110 -6.14 -12.67 -0.36
C ILE A 110 -6.84 -11.91 -1.48
N TYR A 111 -7.91 -12.49 -2.04
CA TYR A 111 -8.73 -11.83 -3.05
C TYR A 111 -9.43 -10.59 -2.50
N ALA A 112 -10.10 -10.70 -1.34
CA ALA A 112 -10.78 -9.59 -0.69
C ALA A 112 -9.81 -8.44 -0.35
N PHE A 113 -8.59 -8.78 0.10
CA PHE A 113 -7.52 -7.81 0.27
C PHE A 113 -7.15 -7.12 -1.06
N ALA A 114 -6.89 -7.90 -2.12
CA ALA A 114 -6.55 -7.34 -3.43
C ALA A 114 -7.67 -6.44 -4.00
N GLU A 115 -8.92 -6.86 -3.87
CA GLU A 115 -10.11 -6.12 -4.28
C GLU A 115 -10.24 -4.80 -3.51
N SER A 116 -10.10 -4.84 -2.18
CA SER A 116 -10.16 -3.63 -1.34
C SER A 116 -9.13 -2.58 -1.77
N VAL A 117 -7.90 -3.02 -2.04
CA VAL A 117 -6.80 -2.13 -2.46
C VAL A 117 -6.97 -1.67 -3.92
N ALA A 118 -7.59 -2.48 -4.78
CA ALA A 118 -7.94 -2.06 -6.14
C ALA A 118 -9.04 -0.99 -6.14
N MET A 119 -10.02 -1.09 -5.23
CA MET A 119 -11.09 -0.09 -5.11
C MET A 119 -10.60 1.21 -4.48
N SER A 120 -9.66 1.13 -3.52
CA SER A 120 -9.20 2.31 -2.79
C SER A 120 -8.60 3.38 -3.71
N VAL A 121 -7.86 3.00 -4.77
CA VAL A 121 -7.19 3.93 -5.69
C VAL A 121 -8.15 4.69 -6.61
N ILE A 122 -9.42 4.30 -6.71
CA ILE A 122 -10.38 4.92 -7.64
C ILE A 122 -11.00 6.17 -7.01
N ASP A 123 -10.96 7.28 -7.75
CA ASP A 123 -11.73 8.48 -7.43
C ASP A 123 -13.16 8.37 -8.01
N ALA A 124 -14.02 7.62 -7.32
CA ALA A 124 -15.43 7.52 -7.60
C ALA A 124 -16.21 7.37 -6.29
N LYS A 125 -17.51 7.70 -6.28
CA LYS A 125 -18.39 7.46 -5.11
C LYS A 125 -18.72 5.99 -4.94
N ALA A 126 -18.85 5.27 -6.05
CA ALA A 126 -19.10 3.83 -6.07
C ALA A 126 -18.49 3.21 -7.32
N ALA A 127 -17.88 2.04 -7.17
CA ALA A 127 -17.38 1.24 -8.28
C ALA A 127 -17.58 -0.25 -7.97
N LEU A 128 -17.77 -1.02 -9.03
CA LEU A 128 -17.90 -2.48 -8.94
C LEU A 128 -16.80 -3.15 -9.76
N ILE A 129 -16.25 -4.26 -9.28
CA ILE A 129 -15.39 -5.12 -10.09
C ILE A 129 -16.25 -5.80 -11.16
N GLY A 130 -16.05 -5.43 -12.42
CA GLY A 130 -16.68 -6.11 -13.55
C GLY A 130 -15.95 -7.38 -13.94
N VAL A 131 -14.61 -7.33 -14.01
CA VAL A 131 -13.78 -8.49 -14.38
C VAL A 131 -12.51 -8.48 -13.54
N ALA A 132 -12.13 -9.65 -13.02
CA ALA A 132 -10.86 -9.88 -12.36
C ALA A 132 -10.12 -11.05 -13.03
N ASN A 133 -8.86 -10.84 -13.40
CA ASN A 133 -7.94 -11.91 -13.80
C ASN A 133 -6.85 -12.02 -12.73
N ILE A 134 -6.89 -13.11 -11.96
CA ILE A 134 -6.07 -13.29 -10.77
C ILE A 134 -5.19 -14.53 -10.89
N LYS A 135 -4.03 -14.48 -10.23
CA LYS A 135 -3.06 -15.59 -10.15
C LYS A 135 -2.56 -15.69 -8.72
N TYR A 136 -2.83 -16.83 -8.09
CA TYR A 136 -2.16 -17.26 -6.86
C TYR A 136 -0.85 -17.92 -7.26
N LYS A 137 0.27 -17.29 -6.93
CA LYS A 137 1.60 -17.76 -7.34
C LYS A 137 2.20 -18.72 -6.33
N THR A 138 2.18 -18.32 -5.06
CA THR A 138 2.73 -19.13 -3.97
C THR A 138 1.81 -19.11 -2.75
N PRO A 139 1.81 -20.18 -1.95
CA PRO A 139 0.97 -20.26 -0.75
C PRO A 139 1.33 -19.17 0.27
N VAL A 140 0.29 -18.59 0.87
CA VAL A 140 0.37 -17.67 2.01
C VAL A 140 -0.10 -18.41 3.25
N PHE A 141 0.56 -18.17 4.37
CA PHE A 141 0.25 -18.76 5.67
C PHE A 141 -0.20 -17.71 6.69
N ALA A 142 -0.83 -18.15 7.77
CA ALA A 142 -1.17 -17.24 8.88
C ALA A 142 0.07 -16.50 9.39
N ASN A 143 -0.12 -15.24 9.78
CA ASN A 143 0.91 -14.31 10.24
C ASN A 143 1.93 -13.90 9.15
N ASP A 144 1.74 -14.30 7.89
CA ASP A 144 2.51 -13.73 6.80
C ASP A 144 2.15 -12.25 6.64
N ARG A 145 3.15 -11.38 6.72
CA ARG A 145 2.97 -9.96 6.43
C ARG A 145 2.93 -9.73 4.92
N LEU A 146 1.74 -9.44 4.41
CA LEU A 146 1.51 -9.14 3.01
C LEU A 146 1.57 -7.63 2.76
N VAL A 147 2.19 -7.25 1.66
CA VAL A 147 2.21 -5.87 1.15
C VAL A 147 1.59 -5.88 -0.25
N ALA A 148 0.48 -5.17 -0.41
CA ALA A 148 -0.18 -4.95 -1.69
C ALA A 148 0.24 -3.61 -2.28
N ARG A 149 0.44 -3.58 -3.61
CA ARG A 149 0.55 -2.36 -4.40
C ARG A 149 -0.46 -2.42 -5.54
N ALA A 150 -1.42 -1.52 -5.52
CA ALA A 150 -2.34 -1.27 -6.62
C ALA A 150 -1.82 -0.12 -7.49
N GLU A 151 -1.94 -0.25 -8.81
CA GLU A 151 -1.54 0.77 -9.77
C GLU A 151 -2.64 0.92 -10.83
N LEU A 152 -3.15 2.14 -11.01
CA LEU A 152 -4.06 2.43 -12.11
C LEU A 152 -3.27 2.46 -13.42
N LYS A 153 -3.51 1.49 -14.31
CA LYS A 153 -2.84 1.42 -15.61
C LYS A 153 -3.59 2.16 -16.70
N LYS A 154 -4.92 2.24 -16.58
CA LYS A 154 -5.74 2.89 -17.59
C LYS A 154 -7.08 3.30 -17.02
N LYS A 155 -7.53 4.49 -17.41
CA LYS A 155 -8.91 4.96 -17.26
C LYS A 155 -9.51 5.13 -18.65
N ARG A 156 -10.69 4.57 -18.89
CA ARG A 156 -11.46 4.70 -20.14
C ARG A 156 -12.93 4.87 -19.79
N ASN A 157 -13.47 6.07 -19.99
CA ASN A 157 -14.83 6.43 -19.60
C ASN A 157 -15.05 6.11 -18.10
N ASN A 158 -16.03 5.27 -17.78
CA ASN A 158 -16.30 4.80 -16.43
C ASN A 158 -15.53 3.52 -16.04
N LYS A 159 -14.60 3.03 -16.87
CA LYS A 159 -13.83 1.81 -16.60
C LYS A 159 -12.40 2.11 -16.15
N TYR A 160 -11.98 1.45 -15.09
CA TYR A 160 -10.65 1.57 -14.48
C TYR A 160 -9.95 0.22 -14.56
N ILE A 161 -8.74 0.19 -15.10
CA ILE A 161 -7.89 -1.01 -15.16
C ILE A 161 -6.80 -0.86 -14.11
N VAL A 162 -6.94 -1.60 -13.03
CA VAL A 162 -6.03 -1.57 -11.88
C VAL A 162 -5.24 -2.88 -11.83
N TRP A 163 -3.93 -2.77 -11.70
CA TRP A 163 -3.05 -3.92 -11.45
C TRP A 163 -2.73 -3.97 -9.97
N VAL A 164 -2.88 -5.13 -9.36
CA VAL A 164 -2.53 -5.36 -7.95
C VAL A 164 -1.48 -6.44 -7.86
N PHE A 165 -0.41 -6.15 -7.13
CA PHE A 165 0.64 -7.10 -6.79
C PHE A 165 0.69 -7.23 -5.29
N ILE A 166 0.66 -8.47 -4.79
CA ILE A 166 0.84 -8.74 -3.37
C ILE A 166 2.14 -9.50 -3.20
N LYS A 167 2.96 -9.00 -2.27
CA LYS A 167 4.23 -9.61 -1.92
C LYS A 167 4.26 -9.99 -0.45
N ARG A 168 4.96 -11.08 -0.16
CA ARG A 168 5.46 -11.41 1.18
C ARG A 168 6.98 -11.21 1.13
N ASN A 169 7.50 -10.28 1.90
CA ASN A 169 8.88 -9.81 1.77
C ASN A 169 9.17 -9.38 0.31
N ASN A 170 10.07 -10.06 -0.39
CA ASN A 170 10.41 -9.80 -1.80
C ASN A 170 9.75 -10.76 -2.81
N GLU A 171 8.96 -11.73 -2.34
CA GLU A 171 8.35 -12.75 -3.17
C GLU A 171 6.92 -12.34 -3.58
N GLU A 172 6.61 -12.36 -4.88
CA GLU A 172 5.26 -12.10 -5.37
C GLU A 172 4.36 -13.32 -5.20
N VAL A 173 3.45 -13.26 -4.23
CA VAL A 173 2.55 -14.36 -3.86
C VAL A 173 1.22 -14.31 -4.65
N PHE A 174 0.80 -13.11 -5.08
CA PHE A 174 -0.43 -12.92 -5.83
C PHE A 174 -0.31 -11.77 -6.83
N ARG A 175 -0.99 -11.93 -7.97
CA ARG A 175 -1.14 -10.89 -8.98
C ARG A 175 -2.57 -10.85 -9.49
N GLY A 176 -3.14 -9.64 -9.60
CA GLY A 176 -4.47 -9.42 -10.13
C GLY A 176 -4.51 -8.27 -11.14
N LYS A 177 -5.29 -8.44 -12.20
CA LYS A 177 -5.75 -7.36 -13.08
C LYS A 177 -7.25 -7.22 -12.87
N PHE A 178 -7.65 -6.08 -12.33
CA PHE A 178 -9.03 -5.74 -12.05
C PHE A 178 -9.53 -4.69 -13.05
N ILE A 179 -10.72 -4.93 -13.59
CA ILE A 179 -11.45 -3.98 -14.42
C ILE A 179 -12.66 -3.56 -13.60
N LEU A 180 -12.59 -2.34 -13.06
CA LEU A 180 -13.64 -1.75 -12.26
C LEU A 180 -14.49 -0.85 -13.13
N VAL A 181 -15.78 -0.78 -12.81
CA VAL A 181 -16.77 0.08 -13.46
C VAL A 181 -17.31 1.03 -12.40
N ALA A 182 -17.03 2.32 -12.56
CA ALA A 182 -17.62 3.34 -11.71
C ALA A 182 -19.08 3.57 -12.09
N LEU A 183 -19.92 3.71 -11.07
CA LEU A 183 -21.29 4.16 -11.22
C LEU A 183 -21.25 5.68 -11.27
N ASN A 184 -21.43 6.27 -12.45
CA ASN A 184 -21.68 7.70 -12.55
C ASN A 184 -23.07 7.99 -11.99
N GLU A 185 -23.27 9.15 -11.35
CA GLU A 185 -24.53 9.57 -10.69
C GLU A 185 -25.74 9.76 -11.64
N GLU A 186 -25.68 9.29 -12.88
CA GLU A 186 -26.86 9.16 -13.75
C GLU A 186 -27.69 7.90 -13.40
N ILE A 187 -27.84 7.61 -12.10
CA ILE A 187 -28.96 6.83 -11.58
C ILE A 187 -29.85 7.80 -10.82
N ASN A 188 -30.33 8.82 -11.52
CA ASN A 188 -31.55 9.52 -11.16
C ASN A 188 -32.59 9.20 -12.24
N SER A 189 -33.78 8.80 -11.78
CA SER A 189 -34.99 8.46 -12.53
C SER A 189 -34.98 7.16 -13.35
N ALA A 190 -35.21 6.04 -12.66
CA ALA A 190 -35.99 4.95 -13.24
C ALA A 190 -36.83 4.29 -12.12
N GLN A 191 -38.04 4.87 -11.95
CA GLN A 191 -39.30 4.30 -11.46
C GLN A 191 -39.31 3.41 -10.21
#